data_AF-T2SBF3-F1
#
_entry.id   AF-T2SBF3-F1
#
_cell.length_a   1.000
_cell.length_b   1.000
_cell.length_c   1.000
_cell.angle_alpha   90.00
_cell.angle_beta   90.00
_cell.angle_gamma   90.00
#
_symmetry.space_group_name_H-M   'P 1'
#
loop_
_entity.id
_entity.type
_entity.pdbx_description
1 polymer ?
#
loop_
_entity_poly.entity_id
_entity_poly.type
_entity_poly.pdbx_seq_one_letter_code
_entity_poly.pdbx_strand_id
1 'polypeptide(L)'
;MRFLLFLCSLFYFLGAFLHAFSPLEDQEFLISYRLKIVDSRVMGEEYSVSKPIVSRIQTAPYVLDYHCSITTHNLPNLKDPLLKTQLERFLLEIALKKEKEQVIDCILKSQVIITHYDRSYKNGTTSISILNLKALSVKASLVGDALSLDIFRKEEE
;
A
#
# COMPACT_ATOMS: atom_id res chain seq x y z
N MET A 1 -4.11 -22.72 -48.02
CA MET A 1 -4.58 -21.41 -47.49
C MET A 1 -5.46 -21.53 -46.24
N ARG A 2 -6.41 -22.49 -46.12
CA ARG A 2 -7.25 -22.65 -44.92
C ARG A 2 -6.50 -22.95 -43.60
N PHE A 3 -5.38 -23.69 -43.68
CA PHE A 3 -4.60 -24.08 -42.48
C PHE A 3 -3.83 -22.91 -41.85
N LEU A 4 -3.34 -21.96 -42.67
CA LEU A 4 -2.64 -20.76 -42.21
C LEU A 4 -3.58 -19.77 -41.51
N LEU A 5 -4.82 -19.64 -42.01
CA LEU A 5 -5.85 -18.82 -41.37
C LEU A 5 -6.27 -19.39 -40.00
N PHE A 6 -6.29 -20.72 -39.86
CA PHE A 6 -6.57 -21.36 -38.58
C PHE A 6 -5.48 -21.10 -37.54
N LEU A 7 -4.20 -21.17 -37.93
CA LEU A 7 -3.07 -20.82 -37.08
C LEU A 7 -3.07 -19.34 -36.69
N CYS A 8 -3.36 -18.42 -37.62
CA CYS A 8 -3.50 -17.00 -37.29
C CYS A 8 -4.61 -16.73 -36.27
N SER A 9 -5.78 -17.37 -36.43
CA SER A 9 -6.88 -17.27 -35.46
C SER A 9 -6.47 -17.81 -34.09
N LEU A 10 -5.81 -18.97 -34.05
CA LEU A 10 -5.33 -19.59 -32.81
C LEU A 10 -4.33 -18.68 -32.08
N PHE A 11 -3.37 -18.08 -32.81
CA PHE A 11 -2.41 -17.13 -32.25
C PHE A 11 -3.06 -15.81 -31.80
N TYR A 12 -4.10 -15.34 -32.48
CA TYR A 12 -4.88 -14.17 -32.06
C TYR A 12 -5.61 -14.44 -30.74
N PHE A 13 -6.25 -15.60 -30.61
CA PHE A 13 -6.89 -16.01 -29.36
C PHE A 13 -5.88 -16.24 -28.23
N LEU A 14 -4.70 -16.83 -28.52
CA LEU A 14 -3.63 -17.01 -27.53
C LEU A 14 -3.05 -15.67 -27.07
N GLY A 15 -2.84 -14.72 -27.99
CA GLY A 15 -2.33 -13.38 -27.69
C GLY A 15 -3.30 -12.56 -26.86
N ALA A 16 -4.60 -12.68 -27.11
CA ALA A 16 -5.65 -12.05 -26.31
C ALA A 16 -5.75 -12.67 -24.90
N PHE A 17 -5.52 -13.98 -24.76
CA PHE A 17 -5.54 -14.66 -23.45
C PHE A 17 -4.37 -14.23 -22.56
N LEU A 18 -3.19 -13.96 -23.15
CA LEU A 18 -2.00 -13.50 -22.41
C LEU A 18 -2.11 -12.06 -21.91
N HIS A 19 -2.92 -11.20 -22.54
CA HIS A 19 -3.16 -9.82 -22.07
C HIS A 19 -4.14 -9.72 -20.90
N ALA A 20 -4.95 -10.75 -20.63
CA ALA A 20 -5.93 -10.75 -19.54
C ALA A 20 -5.31 -11.01 -18.15
N PHE A 21 -4.03 -11.42 -18.11
CA PHE A 21 -3.27 -11.71 -16.90
C PHE A 21 -2.16 -10.68 -16.63
N SER A 22 -2.27 -9.45 -17.14
CA SER A 22 -1.41 -8.39 -16.61
C SER A 22 -1.81 -8.15 -15.14
N PRO A 23 -0.91 -8.38 -14.17
CA PRO A 23 -1.16 -7.95 -12.79
C PRO A 23 -1.47 -6.44 -12.82
N LEU A 24 -2.34 -5.98 -11.90
CA LEU A 24 -2.62 -4.55 -11.79
C LEU A 24 -1.30 -3.78 -11.75
N GLU A 25 -1.20 -2.73 -12.57
CA GLU A 25 0.00 -1.92 -12.69
C GLU A 25 0.39 -1.37 -11.30
N ASP A 26 1.64 -1.61 -10.86
CA ASP A 26 2.10 -1.21 -9.52
C ASP A 26 1.94 0.31 -9.34
N GLN A 27 1.22 0.71 -8.30
CA GLN A 27 0.97 2.13 -8.03
C GLN A 27 1.62 2.56 -6.73
N GLU A 28 2.31 3.69 -6.78
CA GLU A 28 2.99 4.24 -5.62
C GLU A 28 2.06 5.15 -4.80
N PHE A 29 2.14 5.00 -3.48
CA PHE A 29 1.40 5.75 -2.46
C PHE A 29 2.35 6.23 -1.36
N LEU A 30 1.98 7.34 -0.73
CA LEU A 30 2.59 7.80 0.51
C LEU A 30 1.66 7.50 1.67
N ILE A 31 2.12 6.66 2.60
CA ILE A 31 1.35 6.25 3.78
C ILE A 31 2.02 6.80 5.04
N SER A 32 1.24 7.48 5.87
CA SER A 32 1.68 7.96 7.19
C SER A 32 0.68 7.59 8.27
N TYR A 33 1.17 7.33 9.47
CA TYR A 33 0.35 6.94 10.61
C TYR A 33 0.83 7.58 11.89
N ARG A 34 -0.11 8.06 12.71
CA ARG A 34 0.17 8.62 14.03
C ARG A 34 -0.87 8.14 15.03
N LEU A 35 -0.40 7.55 16.12
CA LEU A 35 -1.23 7.14 17.25
C LEU A 35 -0.72 7.79 18.53
N LYS A 36 -1.61 8.48 19.24
CA LYS A 36 -1.34 9.11 20.53
C LYS A 36 -2.12 8.40 21.63
N ILE A 37 -1.39 7.86 22.59
CA ILE A 37 -1.92 7.20 23.78
C ILE A 37 -1.54 8.04 25.00
N VAL A 38 -2.51 8.30 25.88
CA VAL A 38 -2.29 8.98 27.17
C VAL A 38 -2.92 8.13 28.26
N ASP A 39 -2.14 7.75 29.27
CA ASP A 39 -2.58 6.93 30.41
C ASP A 39 -3.36 5.68 29.96
N SER A 40 -2.81 4.97 28.98
CA SER A 40 -3.40 3.76 28.37
C SER A 40 -4.72 3.97 27.62
N ARG A 41 -5.10 5.21 27.31
CA ARG A 41 -6.26 5.55 26.48
C ARG A 41 -5.83 6.15 25.15
N VAL A 42 -6.46 5.69 24.06
CA VAL A 42 -6.26 6.29 22.73
C VAL A 42 -6.90 7.67 22.70
N MET A 43 -6.08 8.70 22.50
CA MET A 43 -6.51 10.10 22.46
C MET A 43 -6.61 10.66 21.04
N GLY A 44 -5.97 10.01 20.08
CA GLY A 44 -6.02 10.42 18.67
C GLY A 44 -5.30 9.41 17.78
N GLU A 45 -5.91 9.14 16.64
CA GLU A 45 -5.38 8.29 15.57
C GLU A 45 -5.51 9.05 14.25
N GLU A 46 -4.44 9.09 13.48
CA GLU A 46 -4.41 9.69 12.15
C GLU A 46 -3.76 8.71 11.19
N TYR A 47 -4.51 8.32 10.16
CA TYR A 47 -4.03 7.47 9.07
C TYR A 47 -4.27 8.20 7.75
N SER A 48 -3.22 8.38 6.96
CA SER A 48 -3.29 9.07 5.69
C SER A 48 -2.66 8.23 4.59
N VAL A 49 -3.40 8.11 3.49
CA VAL A 49 -2.97 7.52 2.22
C VAL A 49 -3.07 8.62 1.19
N SER A 50 -1.95 8.97 0.59
CA SER A 50 -1.86 10.09 -0.34
C SER A 50 -1.07 9.71 -1.58
N LYS A 51 -1.27 10.49 -2.65
CA LYS A 51 -0.52 10.29 -3.89
C LYS A 51 0.90 10.83 -3.70
N PRO A 52 1.91 10.15 -4.25
CA PRO A 52 3.26 10.68 -4.22
C PRO A 52 3.31 11.96 -5.06
N ILE A 53 4.01 12.96 -4.52
CA ILE A 53 4.31 14.18 -5.27
C ILE A 53 5.39 13.78 -6.28
N VAL A 54 5.08 13.90 -7.58
CA VAL A 54 5.91 13.45 -8.72
C VAL A 54 7.38 13.88 -8.60
N SER A 55 7.66 15.01 -7.97
CA SER A 55 9.01 15.54 -7.75
C SER A 55 9.86 14.77 -6.73
N ARG A 56 9.25 13.98 -5.83
CA ARG A 56 9.94 13.32 -4.70
C ARG A 56 10.41 11.90 -4.99
N ILE A 57 9.88 11.27 -6.04
CA ILE A 57 10.18 9.88 -6.44
C ILE A 57 11.44 9.83 -7.30
N GLN A 58 11.61 10.80 -8.21
CA GLN A 58 12.75 10.81 -9.15
C GLN A 58 14.07 11.27 -8.50
N THR A 59 14.03 11.85 -7.30
CA THR A 59 15.14 12.64 -6.75
C THR A 59 15.89 11.97 -5.59
N ALA A 60 15.41 10.85 -5.04
CA ALA A 60 16.09 10.17 -3.94
C ALA A 60 16.24 8.66 -4.23
N PRO A 61 17.40 8.05 -3.93
CA PRO A 61 17.53 6.60 -4.00
C PRO A 61 16.65 5.99 -2.92
N TYR A 62 15.61 5.27 -3.36
CA TYR A 62 14.76 4.48 -2.50
C TYR A 62 15.15 3.02 -2.64
N VAL A 63 15.41 2.36 -1.51
CA VAL A 63 15.74 0.93 -1.45
C VAL A 63 14.50 0.18 -0.95
N LEU A 64 14.18 -0.94 -1.62
CA LEU A 64 13.14 -1.85 -1.14
C LEU A 64 13.57 -2.40 0.22
N ASP A 65 12.75 -2.16 1.24
CA ASP A 65 13.05 -2.56 2.60
C ASP A 65 12.26 -3.81 3.00
N TYR A 66 10.96 -3.84 2.68
CA TYR A 66 10.10 -4.96 3.02
C TYR A 66 9.01 -5.17 1.99
N HIS A 67 8.72 -6.44 1.68
CA HIS A 67 7.59 -6.85 0.86
C HIS A 67 6.56 -7.55 1.75
N CYS A 68 5.29 -7.20 1.58
CA CYS A 68 4.20 -7.86 2.29
C CYS A 68 3.00 -8.11 1.38
N SER A 69 2.25 -9.17 1.69
CA SER A 69 1.01 -9.51 1.01
C SER A 69 -0.11 -9.62 2.03
N ILE A 70 -1.21 -8.92 1.77
CA ILE A 70 -2.40 -8.85 2.61
C ILE A 70 -3.54 -9.50 1.85
N THR A 71 -4.22 -10.46 2.47
CA THR A 71 -5.47 -10.99 1.92
C THR A 71 -6.57 -9.96 2.14
N THR A 72 -7.10 -9.44 1.04
CA THR A 72 -8.19 -8.47 1.06
C THR A 72 -9.53 -9.18 1.06
N HIS A 73 -10.47 -8.66 1.86
CA HIS A 73 -11.81 -9.20 1.91
C HIS A 73 -12.82 -8.26 1.24
N ASN A 74 -13.65 -8.81 0.35
CA ASN A 74 -14.77 -8.09 -0.27
C ASN A 74 -14.34 -6.83 -1.05
N LEU A 75 -13.36 -6.94 -1.96
CA LEU A 75 -13.15 -5.90 -2.96
C LEU A 75 -14.16 -6.03 -4.10
N PRO A 76 -14.59 -4.91 -4.71
CA PRO A 76 -15.41 -4.95 -5.91
C PRO A 76 -14.62 -5.65 -7.02
N ASN A 77 -15.09 -6.83 -7.45
CA ASN A 77 -14.49 -7.53 -8.57
C ASN A 77 -14.91 -6.83 -9.88
N LEU A 78 -14.00 -6.04 -10.44
CA LEU A 78 -14.20 -5.42 -11.75
C LEU A 78 -14.01 -6.48 -12.84
N LYS A 79 -15.12 -6.95 -13.40
CA LYS A 79 -15.15 -7.90 -14.52
C LYS A 79 -14.84 -7.23 -15.87
N ASP A 80 -14.91 -5.90 -15.96
CA ASP A 80 -14.69 -5.16 -17.21
C ASP A 80 -13.24 -4.63 -17.30
N PRO A 81 -12.43 -5.10 -18.27
CA PRO A 81 -11.04 -4.70 -18.45
C PRO A 81 -10.83 -3.19 -18.71
N LEU A 82 -11.79 -2.51 -19.34
CA LEU A 82 -11.66 -1.09 -19.71
C LEU A 82 -11.93 -0.16 -18.53
N LEU A 83 -12.87 -0.53 -17.66
CA LEU A 83 -13.12 0.15 -16.39
C LEU A 83 -12.03 -0.15 -15.36
N LYS A 84 -11.35 -1.30 -15.50
CA LYS A 84 -10.27 -1.73 -14.63
C LYS A 84 -9.20 -0.64 -14.53
N THR A 85 -8.49 -0.30 -15.60
CA THR A 85 -7.31 0.60 -15.55
C THR A 85 -7.57 1.99 -14.95
N GLN A 86 -8.73 2.61 -15.20
CA GLN A 86 -9.05 3.90 -14.60
C GLN A 86 -9.47 3.79 -13.13
N LEU A 87 -10.17 2.73 -12.75
CA LEU A 87 -10.69 2.52 -11.41
C LEU A 87 -9.69 1.80 -10.49
N GLU A 88 -8.67 1.16 -11.07
CA GLU A 88 -7.62 0.40 -10.39
C GLU A 88 -6.94 1.23 -9.29
N ARG A 89 -6.60 2.49 -9.59
CA ARG A 89 -6.01 3.41 -8.61
C ARG A 89 -6.94 3.66 -7.43
N PHE A 90 -8.22 3.90 -7.70
CA PHE A 90 -9.22 4.17 -6.67
C PHE A 90 -9.48 2.93 -5.82
N LEU A 91 -9.52 1.75 -6.45
CA LEU A 91 -9.66 0.48 -5.75
C LEU A 91 -8.47 0.19 -4.84
N LEU A 92 -7.24 0.46 -5.28
CA LEU A 92 -6.04 0.33 -4.44
C LEU A 92 -6.09 1.28 -3.24
N GLU A 93 -6.47 2.55 -3.45
CA GLU A 93 -6.64 3.50 -2.36
C GLU A 93 -7.72 3.04 -1.36
N ILE A 94 -8.83 2.49 -1.85
CA ILE A 94 -9.89 1.92 -1.02
C ILE A 94 -9.37 0.69 -0.26
N ALA A 95 -8.64 -0.21 -0.91
CA ALA A 95 -8.05 -1.40 -0.29
C ALA A 95 -7.10 -1.01 0.86
N LEU A 96 -6.19 -0.06 0.60
CA LEU A 96 -5.25 0.46 1.59
C LEU A 96 -5.95 1.13 2.79
N LYS A 97 -7.11 1.76 2.56
CA LYS A 97 -7.92 2.36 3.63
C LYS A 97 -8.74 1.32 4.40
N LYS A 98 -9.25 0.32 3.71
CA LYS A 98 -10.09 -0.74 4.31
C LYS A 98 -9.27 -1.69 5.16
N GLU A 99 -8.11 -2.11 4.66
CA GLU A 99 -7.20 -3.03 5.35
C GLU A 99 -6.19 -2.29 6.25
N LYS A 100 -6.56 -1.11 6.77
CA LYS A 100 -5.69 -0.19 7.54
C LYS A 100 -4.81 -0.90 8.56
N GLU A 101 -5.40 -1.75 9.42
CA GLU A 101 -4.67 -2.43 10.49
C GLU A 101 -3.58 -3.37 9.95
N GLN A 102 -3.89 -4.11 8.88
CA GLN A 102 -2.95 -5.04 8.25
C GLN A 102 -1.83 -4.29 7.50
N VAL A 103 -2.18 -3.17 6.86
CA VAL A 103 -1.23 -2.27 6.20
C VAL A 103 -0.27 -1.67 7.22
N ILE A 104 -0.78 -1.21 8.36
CA ILE A 104 0.04 -0.69 9.46
C ILE A 104 0.96 -1.81 9.97
N ASP A 105 0.48 -3.01 10.26
CA ASP A 105 1.31 -4.14 10.71
C ASP A 105 2.46 -4.45 9.73
N CYS A 106 2.18 -4.43 8.42
CA CYS A 106 3.24 -4.55 7.41
C CYS A 106 4.27 -3.43 7.48
N ILE A 107 3.81 -2.17 7.59
CA ILE A 107 4.70 -1.01 7.66
C ILE A 107 5.55 -1.05 8.92
N LEU A 108 4.98 -1.47 10.05
CA LEU A 108 5.67 -1.59 11.32
C LEU A 108 6.82 -2.63 11.27
N LYS A 109 6.75 -3.62 10.38
CA LYS A 109 7.86 -4.58 10.18
C LYS A 109 9.05 -3.97 9.43
N SER A 110 8.82 -2.94 8.63
CA SER A 110 9.87 -2.27 7.85
C SER A 110 10.74 -1.38 8.75
N GLN A 111 10.14 -0.57 9.65
CA GLN A 111 10.84 0.15 10.73
C GLN A 111 9.87 1.00 11.56
N VAL A 112 10.08 1.08 12.88
CA VAL A 112 9.29 1.95 13.77
C VAL A 112 10.17 2.59 14.82
N ILE A 113 10.07 3.91 14.92
CA ILE A 113 10.53 4.65 16.08
C ILE A 113 9.32 4.86 16.99
N ILE A 114 9.23 4.10 18.07
CA ILE A 114 8.25 4.34 19.13
C ILE A 114 8.84 5.38 20.07
N THR A 115 8.22 6.55 20.18
CA THR A 115 8.65 7.58 21.14
C THR A 115 7.79 7.51 22.40
N HIS A 116 8.43 7.19 23.54
CA HIS A 116 7.80 7.16 24.85
C HIS A 116 8.15 8.42 25.64
N TYR A 117 7.16 9.06 26.25
CA TYR A 117 7.34 10.22 27.10
C TYR A 117 6.61 10.03 28.43
N ASP A 118 7.35 9.93 29.52
CA ASP A 118 6.78 9.95 30.86
C ASP A 118 6.92 11.35 31.45
N ARG A 119 5.80 11.97 31.85
CA ARG A 119 5.80 13.24 32.58
C ARG A 119 5.31 13.02 34.00
N SER A 120 6.21 13.17 34.97
CA SER A 120 5.87 13.17 36.38
C SER A 120 5.56 14.59 36.86
N TYR A 121 4.32 14.85 37.29
CA TYR A 121 3.93 16.09 37.96
C TYR A 121 3.74 15.85 39.47
N LYS A 122 3.73 16.93 40.27
CA LYS A 122 3.53 16.85 41.74
C LYS A 122 2.20 16.19 42.16
N ASN A 123 1.25 16.04 41.24
CA ASN A 123 -0.09 15.46 41.49
C ASN A 123 -0.31 14.09 40.81
N GLY A 124 0.75 13.48 40.27
CA GLY A 124 0.66 12.18 39.60
C GLY A 124 1.58 12.05 38.39
N THR A 125 1.80 10.82 37.94
CA THR A 125 2.58 10.49 36.74
C THR A 125 1.62 10.32 35.57
N THR A 126 1.81 11.08 34.49
CA THR A 126 1.08 10.91 33.23
C THR A 126 2.03 10.29 32.22
N SER A 127 1.63 9.18 31.61
CA SER A 127 2.40 8.50 30.57
C SER A 127 1.82 8.82 29.20
N ILE A 128 2.66 9.28 28.28
CA ILE A 128 2.28 9.65 26.91
C ILE A 128 3.13 8.85 25.94
N SER A 129 2.49 7.99 25.17
CA SER A 129 3.13 7.19 24.13
C SER A 129 2.68 7.69 22.76
N ILE A 130 3.65 8.02 21.90
CA ILE A 130 3.38 8.46 20.53
C ILE A 130 4.08 7.51 19.57
N LEU A 131 3.27 6.78 18.82
CA LEU A 131 3.71 6.04 17.65
C LEU A 131 3.57 6.96 16.43
N ASN A 132 4.68 7.19 15.73
CA ASN A 132 4.71 8.10 14.59
C ASN A 132 5.49 7.47 13.43
N LEU A 133 4.74 7.07 12.40
CA LEU A 133 5.26 6.63 11.13
C LEU A 133 5.28 7.82 10.17
N LYS A 134 6.49 8.28 9.85
CA LYS A 134 6.71 9.26 8.79
C LYS A 134 6.14 8.71 7.48
N ALA A 135 5.79 9.62 6.56
CA ALA A 135 5.29 9.22 5.24
C ALA A 135 6.33 8.33 4.52
N LEU A 136 5.97 7.07 4.31
CA LEU A 136 6.77 6.07 3.60
C LEU A 136 6.22 5.89 2.18
N SER A 137 7.13 5.68 1.22
CA SER A 137 6.76 5.29 -0.13
C SER A 137 6.41 3.81 -0.13
N VAL A 138 5.23 3.49 -0.64
CA VAL A 138 4.73 2.12 -0.73
C VAL A 138 4.22 1.92 -2.15
N LYS A 139 4.77 0.95 -2.89
CA LYS A 139 4.12 0.48 -4.11
C LYS A 139 3.12 -0.58 -3.74
N ALA A 140 1.88 -0.36 -4.17
CA ALA A 140 0.78 -1.26 -3.93
C ALA A 140 0.28 -1.81 -5.26
N SER A 141 0.02 -3.11 -5.29
CA SER A 141 -0.67 -3.78 -6.39
C SER A 141 -1.69 -4.77 -5.86
N LEU A 142 -2.74 -5.00 -6.64
CA LEU A 142 -3.79 -5.94 -6.31
C LEU A 142 -3.72 -7.09 -7.32
N VAL A 143 -3.61 -8.32 -6.84
CA VAL A 143 -3.62 -9.50 -7.70
C VAL A 143 -4.67 -10.46 -7.15
N GLY A 144 -5.82 -10.52 -7.82
CA GLY A 144 -6.99 -11.23 -7.30
C GLY A 144 -7.45 -10.60 -5.98
N ASP A 145 -7.44 -11.41 -4.91
CA ASP A 145 -7.81 -11.00 -3.55
C ASP A 145 -6.58 -10.62 -2.71
N ALA A 146 -5.37 -10.54 -3.27
CA ALA A 146 -4.15 -10.19 -2.55
C ALA A 146 -3.72 -8.75 -2.84
N LEU A 147 -3.55 -7.96 -1.79
CA LEU A 147 -2.91 -6.63 -1.81
C LEU A 147 -1.43 -6.80 -1.48
N SER A 148 -0.60 -6.65 -2.51
CA SER A 148 0.86 -6.65 -2.41
C SER A 148 1.35 -5.25 -2.08
N LEU A 149 2.26 -5.13 -1.11
CA LEU A 149 2.89 -3.89 -0.68
C LEU A 149 4.41 -4.05 -0.71
N ASP A 150 5.07 -3.24 -1.52
CA ASP A 150 6.51 -3.03 -1.50
C ASP A 150 6.80 -1.72 -0.77
N ILE A 151 7.44 -1.81 0.39
CA ILE A 151 7.76 -0.65 1.23
C ILE A 151 9.18 -0.21 0.93
N PHE A 152 9.30 1.07 0.57
CA PHE A 152 10.55 1.68 0.19
C PHE A 152 11.06 2.62 1.28
N ARG A 153 12.34 2.49 1.58
CA ARG A 153 13.06 3.40 2.48
C ARG A 153 13.95 4.32 1.68
N LYS A 154 14.06 5.58 2.13
CA LYS A 154 15.11 6.47 1.64
C LYS A 154 16.46 5.95 2.12
N GLU A 155 17.41 5.75 1.22
CA GLU A 155 18.79 5.42 1.60
C GLU A 155 19.33 6.56 2.47
N GLU A 156 19.77 6.25 3.70
CA GLU A 156 20.41 7.21 4.57
C GLU A 156 21.84 7.44 4.04
N GLU A 157 22.19 8.70 3.74
CA GLU A 157 23.57 9.15 3.45
C GLU A 157 24.45 9.11 4.70
#